data_AF-A0A1W9MG68-F1
#
_entry.id   AF-A0A1W9MG68-F1
#
_cell.length_a   1.000
_cell.length_b   1.000
_cell.length_c   1.000
_cell.angle_alpha   90.00
_cell.angle_beta   90.00
_cell.angle_gamma   90.00
#
_symmetry.space_group_name_H-M   'P 1'
#
loop_
_entity.id
_entity.type
_entity.pdbx_description
1 polymer ?
#
loop_
_entity_poly.entity_id
_entity_poly.type
_entity_poly.pdbx_seq_one_letter_code
_entity_poly.pdbx_strand_id
1 'polypeptide(L)' 'MGQHHNLGVLLHNLKLYEESKKEFCEAIRINPNFAEAKHNLEVSWQDNPYLGEANMPHKPKIEGENPLSEG' A
#
# COMPACT_ATOMS: atom_id res chain seq x y z
N MET A 1 9.74 -14.90 -3.22
CA MET A 1 9.71 -13.89 -2.15
C MET A 1 10.77 -12.81 -2.37
N GLY A 2 12.07 -13.16 -2.45
CA GLY A 2 13.14 -12.15 -2.57
C GLY A 2 13.17 -11.33 -3.87
N GLN A 3 12.70 -11.87 -5.01
CA GLN A 3 12.75 -11.14 -6.29
C GLN A 3 11.84 -9.90 -6.32
N HIS A 4 10.57 -10.04 -5.90
CA HIS A 4 9.64 -8.91 -5.80
C HIS A 4 10.08 -7.89 -4.74
N HIS A 5 10.59 -8.34 -3.58
CA HIS A 5 11.15 -7.44 -2.59
C HIS A 5 12.34 -6.63 -3.14
N ASN A 6 13.31 -7.29 -3.77
CA ASN A 6 14.50 -6.61 -4.29
C ASN A 6 14.13 -5.64 -5.42
N LEU A 7 13.19 -6.01 -6.29
CA LEU A 7 12.67 -5.12 -7.32
C LEU A 7 11.95 -3.91 -6.71
N GLY A 8 11.11 -4.13 -5.68
CA GLY A 8 10.44 -3.06 -4.94
C GLY A 8 11.41 -2.06 -4.32
N VAL A 9 12.53 -2.53 -3.75
CA VAL A 9 13.60 -1.67 -3.20
C VAL A 9 14.29 -0.87 -4.31
N LEU A 10 14.59 -1.50 -5.46
CA LEU A 10 15.19 -0.79 -6.59
C LEU A 10 14.27 0.30 -7.13
N LEU A 11 12.98 0.00 -7.29
CA LEU A 11 11.97 0.96 -7.72
C LEU A 11 11.81 2.12 -6.71
N HIS A 12 11.85 1.81 -5.41
CA HIS A 12 11.83 2.83 -4.36
C HIS A 12 13.01 3.80 -4.48
N ASN A 13 14.21 3.27 -4.69
CA ASN A 13 15.41 4.10 -4.88
C ASN A 13 15.34 4.96 -6.16
N LEU A 14 14.60 4.50 -7.16
CA LEU A 14 14.28 5.26 -8.38
C LEU A 14 13.14 6.28 -8.18
N LYS A 15 12.58 6.39 -6.97
CA LYS A 15 11.41 7.22 -6.62
C LYS A 15 10.14 6.83 -7.39
N LEU A 16 10.09 5.60 -7.90
CA LEU A 16 8.92 5.00 -8.53
C LEU A 16 8.08 4.31 -7.46
N TYR A 17 7.50 5.13 -6.57
CA TYR A 17 6.84 4.65 -5.35
C TYR A 17 5.60 3.80 -5.65
N GLU A 18 4.84 4.08 -6.71
CA GLU A 18 3.64 3.29 -7.06
C GLU A 18 4.00 1.87 -7.50
N GLU A 19 5.00 1.73 -8.36
CA GLU A 19 5.52 0.46 -8.82
C GLU A 19 6.19 -0.30 -7.68
N SER A 20 6.97 0.38 -6.84
CA SER A 20 7.58 -0.18 -5.63
C SER A 20 6.53 -0.83 -4.72
N LYS A 21 5.42 -0.13 -4.45
CA LYS A 21 4.31 -0.65 -3.64
C LYS A 21 3.70 -1.92 -4.24
N LYS A 22 3.50 -1.98 -5.56
CA LYS A 22 2.96 -3.18 -6.24
C LYS A 22 3.85 -4.39 -6.02
N GLU A 23 5.16 -4.23 -6.16
CA GLU A 23 6.12 -5.30 -5.94
C GLU A 23 6.16 -5.77 -4.48
N PHE A 24 6.08 -4.84 -3.51
CA PHE A 24 5.98 -5.23 -2.10
C PHE A 24 4.66 -5.94 -1.78
N CYS A 25 3.54 -5.53 -2.37
CA CYS A 25 2.26 -6.22 -2.26
C CYS A 25 2.34 -7.66 -2.80
N GLU A 26 2.99 -7.88 -3.95
CA GLU A 26 3.21 -9.23 -4.48
C GLU A 26 4.12 -10.07 -3.58
N ALA A 27 5.16 -9.47 -3.01
CA ALA A 27 6.02 -10.15 -2.04
C ALA A 27 5.24 -10.61 -0.79
N ILE A 28 4.31 -9.77 -0.29
CA ILE A 28 3.40 -10.08 0.83
C ILE A 28 2.36 -11.12 0.42
N ARG A 29 1.82 -11.06 -0.80
CA ARG A 29 0.86 -12.04 -1.31
C ARG A 29 1.46 -13.45 -1.37
N ILE A 30 2.73 -13.55 -1.76
CA ILE A 30 3.48 -14.82 -1.82
C ILE A 30 3.87 -15.30 -0.41
N ASN A 31 4.31 -14.40 0.46
CA ASN A 31 4.58 -14.71 1.86
C ASN A 31 3.97 -13.65 2.78
N PRO A 32 2.78 -13.94 3.34
CA PRO A 32 2.10 -13.03 4.25
C PRO A 32 2.88 -12.71 5.53
N ASN A 33 3.90 -13.50 5.87
CA ASN A 33 4.76 -13.30 7.04
C ASN A 33 6.08 -12.57 6.71
N PHE A 34 6.25 -12.07 5.49
CA PHE A 34 7.47 -11.38 5.09
C PHE A 34 7.53 -9.96 5.68
N ALA A 35 8.14 -9.84 6.85
CA ALA A 35 8.19 -8.59 7.62
C ALA A 35 8.91 -7.47 6.87
N GLU A 36 10.03 -7.74 6.19
CA GLU A 36 10.75 -6.70 5.45
C GLU A 36 9.92 -6.11 4.30
N ALA A 37 9.15 -6.93 3.58
CA ALA A 37 8.28 -6.44 2.52
C ALA A 37 7.16 -5.52 3.06
N LYS A 38 6.61 -5.83 4.24
CA LYS A 38 5.62 -4.96 4.90
C LYS A 38 6.23 -3.63 5.34
N HIS A 39 7.39 -3.69 5.98
CA HIS A 39 8.11 -2.48 6.41
C HIS A 39 8.44 -1.58 5.22
N ASN A 40 8.98 -2.15 4.13
CA ASN A 40 9.31 -1.37 2.95
C ASN A 40 8.08 -0.83 2.22
N LEU A 41 6.94 -1.54 2.28
CA LEU A 41 5.67 -1.01 1.78
C LEU A 41 5.27 0.26 2.56
N GLU A 42 5.33 0.23 3.89
CA GLU A 42 5.04 1.39 4.75
C GLU A 42 5.96 2.58 4.45
N VAL A 43 7.26 2.33 4.28
CA VAL A 43 8.23 3.38 3.90
C VAL A 43 7.88 3.96 2.52
N SER A 44 7.55 3.13 1.52
CA SER A 44 7.11 3.61 0.21
C SER A 44 5.84 4.47 0.26
N TRP A 45 4.97 4.26 1.25
CA TRP A 45 3.80 5.13 1.49
C TRP A 45 4.18 6.45 2.15
N GLN A 46 5.25 6.52 2.95
CA GLN A 46 5.70 7.76 3.59
C GLN A 46 6.49 8.63 2.60
N ASP A 47 7.34 8.01 1.79
CA ASP A 47 8.26 8.71 0.91
C ASP A 47 7.63 9.19 -0.40
N ASN A 48 6.41 8.73 -0.73
CA ASN A 48 5.70 9.17 -1.93
C ASN A 48 5.14 10.59 -1.75
N PRO A 49 5.71 11.61 -2.43
CA PRO A 49 5.38 13.01 -2.21
C PRO A 49 3.98 13.41 -2.71
N TYR A 50 3.31 12.54 -3.48
CA TYR A 50 1.97 12.79 -4.01
C TYR A 50 0.83 12.33 -3.08
N LEU A 51 1.16 11.71 -1.94
CA LEU A 51 0.16 11.21 -0.98
C LEU A 51 -0.40 12.25 -0.03
N GLY A 52 -0.09 13.53 -0.21
CA GLY A 52 -0.70 14.62 0.56
C GLY A 52 -2.24 14.64 0.49
N GLU A 53 -2.85 14.11 -0.57
CA GLU A 53 -4.32 14.18 -0.73
C GLU A 53 -5.00 12.92 -1.27
N ALA A 54 -4.32 12.05 -2.03
CA ALA A 54 -5.04 11.09 -2.90
C ALA A 54 -5.21 9.66 -2.34
N ASN A 55 -4.40 9.19 -1.38
CA ASN A 55 -4.54 7.81 -0.88
C ASN A 55 -4.28 7.68 0.63
N MET A 56 -5.00 8.46 1.46
CA MET A 56 -5.37 7.89 2.76
C MET A 56 -6.11 6.58 2.45
N PRO A 57 -5.78 5.44 3.11
CA PRO A 57 -6.65 4.29 3.03
C PRO A 57 -8.01 4.77 3.48
N HIS A 58 -8.98 4.77 2.57
CA HIS A 58 -10.37 4.87 2.94
C HIS A 58 -10.56 3.84 4.06
N LYS A 59 -10.71 4.31 5.31
CA LYS A 59 -11.28 3.50 6.37
C LYS A 59 -12.48 2.81 5.72
N PRO A 60 -12.65 1.48 5.85
CA PRO A 60 -13.80 0.81 5.28
C PRO A 60 -15.01 1.61 5.73
N LYS A 61 -15.72 2.19 4.76
CA LYS A 61 -16.95 2.94 5.03
C LYS A 61 -17.87 1.87 5.59
N ILE A 62 -17.98 1.81 6.91
CA ILE A 62 -18.99 1.00 7.58
C ILE A 62 -20.32 1.50 7.02
N GLU A 63 -20.89 0.74 6.10
CA GLU A 63 -22.25 0.94 5.62
C GLU A 63 -23.17 0.64 6.80
N GLY A 64 -23.41 1.68 7.58
CA GLY A 64 -24.09 1.60 8.85
C GLY A 64 -24.54 2.99 9.23
N GLU A 65 -25.38 3.57 8.37
CA GLU A 65 -26.41 4.54 8.72
C GLU A 65 -27.13 4.90 7.41
N ASN A 66 -28.27 4.24 7.20
CA ASN A 66 -29.32 4.70 6.30
C ASN A 66 -30.25 5.60 7.13
N PRO A 67 -30.03 6.92 7.22
CA PRO A 67 -31.14 7.81 7.53
C PRO A 67 -31.87 8.00 6.21
N LEU A 68 -33.04 7.39 6.07
CA LEU A 68 -34.17 7.76 5.20
C LEU A 68 -35.01 6.51 4.89
N SER A 69 -35.61 5.95 5.94
CA SER A 69 -36.90 5.26 5.81
C SER A 69 -38.01 6.26 6.13
N GLU A 70 -38.74 6.58 5.06
CA GLU A 70 -40.20 6.77 5.01
C GLU A 70 -40.77 8.11 5.50
N GLY A 71 -41.15 8.92 4.51
CA GLY A 71 -42.47 9.55 4.48
C GLY A 71 -43.41 8.69 3.64
#